data_AF-A0A699V2V5-F1
#
_entry.id   AF-A0A699V2V5-F1
#
_cell.length_a   1.000
_cell.length_b   1.000
_cell.length_c   1.000
_cell.angle_alpha   90.00
_cell.angle_beta   90.00
_cell.angle_gamma   90.00
#
_symmetry.space_group_name_H-M   'P 1'
#
loop_
_entity.id
_entity.type
_entity.pdbx_description
1 polymer ?
#
loop_
_entity_poly.entity_id
_entity_poly.type
_entity_poly.pdbx_seq_one_letter_code
_entity_poly.pdbx_strand_id
1 'polypeptide(L)'
;QISECKEKDRVKFAMANLRGRALTWWNGRTKAMGIEAANNTPWSEVKKWMTEEFCPRSVIQRMEQELYNLRMKGMDIDGYTNRFYELALLCPRMPSTINGAVRLAYQLTGKLIQDKADEATESEKRKGESDRGGRGDNQ
;
A
#
# COMPACT_ATOMS: atom_id res chain seq x y z
N GLN A 1 5.77 11.53 3.26
CA GLN A 1 5.35 12.89 2.83
C GLN A 1 5.31 12.91 1.31
N ILE A 2 4.13 13.00 0.70
CA ILE A 2 4.03 13.35 -0.72
C ILE A 2 4.31 14.84 -0.77
N SER A 3 5.38 15.27 -1.46
CA SER A 3 5.72 16.68 -1.60
C SER A 3 4.49 17.45 -2.08
N GLU A 4 4.20 18.59 -1.45
CA GLU A 4 3.03 19.42 -1.72
C GLU A 4 3.14 20.08 -3.11
N CYS A 5 2.93 19.28 -4.17
CA CYS A 5 3.02 19.71 -5.55
C CYS A 5 1.67 20.30 -5.97
N LYS A 6 1.69 21.57 -6.37
CA LYS A 6 0.53 22.27 -6.92
C LYS A 6 0.01 21.50 -8.12
N GLU A 7 -1.31 21.38 -8.24
CA GLU A 7 -1.94 20.53 -9.25
C GLU A 7 -1.48 20.86 -10.68
N LYS A 8 -1.33 22.15 -10.99
CA LYS A 8 -0.83 22.66 -12.27
C LYS A 8 0.61 22.25 -12.62
N ASP A 9 1.42 21.87 -11.63
CA ASP A 9 2.82 21.52 -11.82
C ASP A 9 3.04 19.99 -11.76
N ARG A 10 2.03 19.21 -11.36
CA ARG A 10 2.13 17.75 -11.19
C ARG A 10 2.60 17.04 -12.45
N VAL A 11 2.05 17.39 -13.62
CA VAL A 11 2.45 16.77 -14.88
C VAL A 11 3.91 17.07 -15.18
N LYS A 12 4.32 18.34 -15.10
CA LYS A 12 5.71 18.74 -15.36
C LYS A 12 6.70 17.96 -14.50
N PHE A 13 6.43 17.90 -13.19
CA PHE A 13 7.30 17.18 -12.26
C PHE A 13 7.28 15.66 -12.46
N ALA A 14 6.10 15.06 -12.61
CA ALA A 14 5.99 13.62 -12.81
C ALA A 14 6.69 13.16 -14.10
N MET A 15 6.50 13.93 -15.18
CA MET A 15 7.03 13.59 -16.49
C MET A 15 8.55 13.76 -16.59
N ALA A 16 9.11 14.73 -15.85
CA ALA A 16 10.56 14.89 -15.74
C ALA A 16 11.27 13.68 -15.10
N ASN A 17 10.53 12.84 -14.35
CA ASN A 17 11.08 11.65 -13.71
C ASN A 17 10.96 10.38 -14.59
N LEU A 18 10.35 10.46 -15.77
CA LEU A 18 10.24 9.31 -16.65
C LEU A 18 11.58 8.89 -17.22
N ARG A 19 11.74 7.58 -17.44
CA ARG A 19 12.94 6.97 -18.02
C ARG A 19 12.56 5.94 -19.08
N GLY A 20 13.50 5.63 -19.97
CA GLY A 20 13.35 4.59 -20.99
C GLY A 20 12.11 4.76 -21.86
N ARG A 21 11.38 3.65 -22.09
CA ARG A 21 10.19 3.61 -22.95
C ARG A 21 9.12 4.65 -22.57
N ALA A 22 8.93 4.89 -21.27
CA ALA A 22 7.95 5.86 -20.78
C ALA A 22 8.30 7.30 -21.19
N LEU A 23 9.60 7.65 -21.12
CA LEU A 23 10.08 8.97 -21.55
C LEU A 23 9.92 9.14 -23.06
N THR A 24 10.30 8.14 -23.86
CA THR A 24 10.14 8.18 -25.33
C THR A 24 8.68 8.38 -25.73
N TRP A 25 7.77 7.65 -25.08
CA TRP A 25 6.32 7.79 -25.28
C TRP A 25 5.82 9.20 -24.95
N TRP A 26 6.17 9.73 -23.76
CA TRP A 26 5.73 11.06 -23.35
C TRP A 26 6.29 12.16 -24.27
N ASN A 27 7.54 12.04 -24.73
CA ASN A 27 8.13 12.97 -25.68
C ASN A 27 7.39 12.97 -27.02
N GLY A 28 7.00 11.79 -27.53
CA GLY A 28 6.20 11.68 -28.75
C GLY A 28 4.84 12.34 -28.61
N ARG A 29 4.17 12.14 -27.47
CA ARG A 29 2.87 12.76 -27.17
C ARG A 29 2.99 14.28 -27.02
N THR A 30 4.01 14.75 -26.31
CA THR A 30 4.33 16.19 -26.15
C THR A 30 4.58 16.84 -27.50
N LYS A 31 5.29 16.16 -28.42
CA LYS A 31 5.52 16.64 -29.79
C LYS A 31 4.21 16.74 -30.59
N ALA A 32 3.27 15.82 -30.39
CA ALA A 32 2.00 15.79 -31.11
C ALA A 32 1.00 16.87 -30.65
N MET A 33 0.92 17.14 -29.34
CA MET A 33 -0.03 18.12 -28.80
C MET A 33 0.57 19.51 -28.48
N GLY A 34 1.90 19.62 -28.45
CA GLY A 34 2.61 20.82 -28.03
C GLY A 34 2.92 20.83 -26.53
N ILE A 35 4.04 21.47 -26.16
CA ILE A 35 4.57 21.48 -24.79
C ILE A 35 3.59 22.14 -23.81
N GLU A 36 2.96 23.25 -24.20
CA GLU A 36 2.02 23.97 -23.34
C GLU A 36 0.76 23.14 -23.05
N ALA A 37 0.15 22.54 -24.09
CA ALA A 37 -1.00 21.68 -23.93
C ALA A 37 -0.68 20.42 -23.10
N ALA A 38 0.48 19.80 -23.33
CA ALA A 38 0.92 18.65 -22.55
C ALA A 38 1.09 18.99 -21.06
N ASN A 39 1.69 20.14 -20.76
CA ASN A 39 1.90 20.60 -19.39
C ASN A 39 0.60 21.00 -18.66
N ASN A 40 -0.38 21.52 -19.40
CA ASN A 40 -1.68 21.93 -18.85
C ASN A 40 -2.72 20.79 -18.86
N THR A 41 -2.35 19.59 -19.31
CA THR A 41 -3.25 18.43 -19.31
C THR A 41 -3.60 18.05 -17.86
N PRO A 42 -4.89 17.81 -17.52
CA PRO A 42 -5.26 17.35 -16.18
C PRO A 42 -4.55 16.05 -15.81
N TRP A 43 -4.08 15.95 -14.56
CA TRP A 43 -3.38 14.76 -14.06
C TRP A 43 -4.20 13.46 -14.18
N SER A 44 -5.53 13.56 -14.06
CA SER A 44 -6.44 12.42 -14.27
C SER A 44 -6.34 11.83 -15.68
N GLU A 45 -6.28 12.69 -16.69
CA GLU A 45 -6.22 12.29 -18.09
C GLU A 45 -4.85 11.70 -18.43
N VAL A 46 -3.79 12.29 -17.89
CA VAL A 46 -2.43 11.75 -17.99
C VAL A 46 -2.33 10.33 -17.41
N LYS A 47 -2.89 10.11 -16.21
CA LYS A 47 -2.94 8.77 -15.59
C LYS A 47 -3.69 7.77 -16.46
N LYS A 48 -4.78 8.20 -17.09
CA LYS A 48 -5.56 7.36 -18.01
C LYS A 48 -4.71 6.93 -19.20
N TRP A 49 -4.03 7.86 -19.87
CA TRP A 49 -3.16 7.52 -21.01
C TRP A 49 -2.01 6.59 -20.61
N MET A 50 -1.39 6.82 -19.45
CA MET A 50 -0.35 5.92 -18.94
C MET A 50 -0.89 4.52 -18.68
N THR A 51 -2.11 4.41 -18.13
CA THR A 51 -2.75 3.12 -17.88
C THR A 51 -3.05 2.42 -19.20
N GLU A 52 -3.55 3.12 -20.21
CA GLU A 52 -3.84 2.55 -21.53
C GLU A 52 -2.56 2.06 -22.25
N GLU A 53 -1.45 2.81 -22.17
CA GLU A 53 -0.19 2.46 -22.82
C GLU A 53 0.58 1.35 -22.10
N PHE A 54 0.63 1.38 -20.77
CA PHE A 54 1.53 0.54 -19.97
C PHE A 54 0.82 -0.53 -19.14
N CYS A 55 -0.50 -0.42 -18.93
CA CYS A 55 -1.30 -1.38 -18.19
C CYS A 55 -2.44 -1.92 -19.07
N PRO A 56 -2.14 -2.59 -20.20
CA PRO A 56 -3.18 -3.11 -21.09
C PRO A 56 -4.06 -4.12 -20.34
N ARG A 57 -5.34 -4.23 -20.75
CA ARG A 57 -6.33 -5.06 -20.04
C ARG A 57 -5.87 -6.52 -19.86
N SER A 58 -5.12 -7.07 -20.81
CA SER A 58 -4.56 -8.42 -20.73
C SER A 58 -3.49 -8.59 -19.64
N VAL A 59 -2.72 -7.55 -19.34
CA VAL A 59 -1.77 -7.55 -18.21
C VAL A 59 -2.56 -7.50 -16.90
N ILE A 60 -3.55 -6.63 -16.80
CA ILE A 60 -4.41 -6.52 -15.61
C ILE A 60 -5.13 -7.85 -15.36
N GLN A 61 -5.69 -8.48 -16.39
CA GLN A 61 -6.35 -9.80 -16.25
C GLN A 61 -5.41 -10.89 -15.76
N ARG A 62 -4.16 -10.91 -16.26
CA ARG A 62 -3.16 -11.87 -15.75
C ARG A 62 -2.83 -11.61 -14.29
N MET A 63 -2.71 -10.35 -13.88
CA MET A 63 -2.49 -9.98 -12.47
C MET A 63 -3.71 -10.34 -11.60
N GLU A 64 -4.94 -10.09 -12.07
CA GLU A 64 -6.18 -10.49 -11.39
C GLU A 64 -6.21 -12.02 -11.20
N GLN A 65 -5.83 -12.78 -12.22
CA GLN A 65 -5.77 -14.25 -12.17
C GLN A 65 -4.66 -14.77 -11.25
N GLU A 66 -3.49 -14.14 -11.27
CA GLU A 66 -2.38 -14.47 -10.39
C GLU A 66 -2.76 -14.24 -8.94
N LEU A 67 -3.40 -13.11 -8.65
CA LEU A 67 -3.86 -12.75 -7.32
C LEU A 67 -4.91 -13.72 -6.80
N TYR A 68 -5.85 -14.14 -7.65
CA TYR A 68 -6.84 -15.17 -7.32
C TYR A 68 -6.18 -16.52 -6.98
N ASN A 69 -5.07 -16.85 -7.66
CA ASN A 69 -4.34 -18.09 -7.46
C ASN A 69 -3.17 -17.97 -6.48
N LEU A 70 -2.97 -16.80 -5.87
CA LEU A 70 -1.81 -16.55 -5.02
C LEU A 70 -1.93 -17.39 -3.75
N ARG A 71 -0.92 -18.21 -3.48
CA ARG A 71 -0.84 -19.05 -2.29
C ARG A 71 0.53 -18.90 -1.66
N MET A 72 0.57 -18.91 -0.34
CA MET A 72 1.83 -18.97 0.40
C MET A 72 2.55 -20.28 0.07
N LYS A 73 3.83 -20.19 -0.24
CA LYS A 73 4.70 -21.36 -0.48
C LYS A 73 5.62 -21.52 0.72
N GLY A 74 5.54 -22.66 1.40
CA GLY A 74 6.30 -22.89 2.64
C GLY A 74 5.94 -21.85 3.71
N MET A 75 6.96 -21.22 4.30
CA MET A 75 6.81 -20.14 5.30
C MET A 75 7.30 -18.78 4.79
N ASP A 76 7.30 -18.55 3.47
CA ASP A 76 7.70 -17.27 2.88
C ASP A 76 6.59 -16.22 3.00
N ILE A 77 6.43 -15.68 4.21
CA ILE A 77 5.41 -14.68 4.55
C ILE A 77 5.71 -13.35 3.85
N ASP A 78 6.97 -12.93 3.83
CA ASP A 78 7.39 -11.65 3.24
C ASP A 78 7.22 -11.65 1.73
N GLY A 79 7.63 -12.74 1.05
CA GLY A 79 7.43 -12.88 -0.39
C GLY A 79 5.96 -12.91 -0.78
N TYR A 80 5.13 -13.64 -0.04
CA TYR A 80 3.68 -13.65 -0.26
C TYR A 80 3.07 -12.26 -0.06
N THR A 81 3.43 -11.59 1.03
CA THR A 81 2.87 -10.28 1.41
C THR A 81 3.27 -9.20 0.40
N ASN A 82 4.54 -9.15 0.01
CA ASN A 82 5.02 -8.23 -1.02
C ASN A 82 4.30 -8.47 -2.35
N ARG A 83 4.19 -9.73 -2.78
CA ARG A 83 3.54 -10.06 -4.04
C ARG A 83 2.05 -9.74 -4.02
N PHE A 84 1.37 -9.99 -2.90
CA PHE A 84 -0.02 -9.60 -2.70
C PHE A 84 -0.22 -8.09 -2.85
N TYR A 85 0.64 -7.29 -2.22
CA TYR A 85 0.55 -5.82 -2.31
C TYR A 85 0.79 -5.29 -3.71
N GLU A 86 1.78 -5.81 -4.43
CA GLU A 86 2.04 -5.46 -5.83
C GLU A 86 0.82 -5.72 -6.71
N LEU A 87 0.22 -6.91 -6.58
CA LEU A 87 -0.93 -7.31 -7.38
C LEU A 87 -2.20 -6.54 -6.99
N ALA A 88 -2.44 -6.32 -5.69
CA ALA A 88 -3.60 -5.61 -5.18
C ALA A 88 -3.63 -4.13 -5.62
N LEU A 89 -2.46 -3.49 -5.74
CA LEU A 89 -2.35 -2.11 -6.21
C LEU A 89 -2.74 -1.97 -7.70
N LEU A 90 -2.47 -2.99 -8.50
CA LEU A 90 -2.63 -2.97 -9.96
C LEU A 90 -3.97 -3.59 -10.43
N CYS A 91 -4.72 -4.23 -9.54
CA CYS A 91 -5.99 -4.88 -9.83
C CYS A 91 -7.18 -4.04 -9.33
N PRO A 92 -7.78 -3.17 -10.16
CA PRO A 92 -8.89 -2.30 -9.76
C PRO A 92 -10.18 -3.08 -9.42
N ARG A 93 -10.30 -4.33 -9.88
CA ARG A 93 -11.43 -5.23 -9.58
C ARG A 93 -11.12 -6.24 -8.49
N MET A 94 -10.22 -5.91 -7.57
CA MET A 94 -10.06 -6.70 -6.37
C MET A 94 -11.42 -6.93 -5.71
N PRO A 95 -11.82 -8.19 -5.44
CA PRO A 95 -13.07 -8.45 -4.74
C PRO A 95 -13.06 -7.64 -3.45
N SER A 96 -14.07 -6.79 -3.25
CA SER A 96 -14.25 -5.99 -2.04
C SER A 96 -14.17 -6.84 -0.77
N THR A 97 -14.51 -8.13 -0.90
CA THR A 97 -14.36 -9.19 0.10
C THR A 97 -12.91 -9.43 0.53
N ILE A 98 -11.93 -9.41 -0.38
CA ILE A 98 -10.51 -9.62 -0.05
C ILE A 98 -9.93 -8.38 0.63
N ASN A 99 -10.20 -7.17 0.11
CA ASN A 99 -9.79 -5.93 0.77
C ASN A 99 -10.45 -5.77 2.15
N GLY A 100 -11.72 -6.18 2.28
CA GLY A 100 -12.44 -6.22 3.56
C GLY A 100 -11.82 -7.22 4.54
N ALA A 101 -11.52 -8.44 4.08
CA ALA A 101 -10.92 -9.48 4.91
C ALA A 101 -9.50 -9.13 5.36
N VAL A 102 -8.66 -8.58 4.47
CA VAL A 102 -7.31 -8.12 4.81
C VAL A 102 -7.37 -6.95 5.80
N ARG A 103 -8.24 -5.96 5.58
CA ARG A 103 -8.45 -4.86 6.54
C ARG A 103 -8.92 -5.35 7.90
N LEU A 104 -9.87 -6.30 7.93
CA LEU A 104 -10.35 -6.93 9.16
C LEU A 104 -9.24 -7.71 9.85
N ALA A 105 -8.43 -8.48 9.11
CA ALA A 105 -7.29 -9.21 9.65
C ALA A 105 -6.30 -8.25 10.32
N TYR A 106 -5.89 -7.18 9.65
CA TYR A 106 -5.00 -6.16 10.24
C TYR A 106 -5.58 -5.52 11.50
N GLN A 107 -6.89 -5.19 11.51
CA GLN A 107 -7.55 -4.64 12.69
C GLN A 107 -7.58 -5.64 13.86
N LEU A 108 -7.89 -6.91 13.59
CA LEU A 108 -7.96 -7.96 14.60
C LEU A 108 -6.57 -8.28 15.16
N THR A 109 -5.55 -8.36 14.32
CA THR A 109 -4.17 -8.60 14.77
C THR A 109 -3.66 -7.44 15.61
N GLY A 110 -3.92 -6.19 15.20
CA GLY A 110 -3.57 -5.01 16.00
C GLY A 110 -4.28 -4.99 17.36
N LYS A 111 -5.55 -5.39 17.40
CA LYS A 111 -6.31 -5.52 18.65
C LYS A 111 -5.74 -6.62 19.55
N LEU A 112 -5.45 -7.81 19.01
CA LEU A 112 -4.88 -8.93 19.76
C LEU A 112 -3.53 -8.57 20.39
N ILE A 113 -2.69 -7.81 19.67
CA ILE A 113 -1.39 -7.34 20.18
C ILE A 113 -1.60 -6.39 21.37
N GLN A 114 -2.58 -5.49 21.30
CA GLN A 114 -2.86 -4.58 22.41
C GLN A 114 -3.47 -5.29 23.61
N ASP A 115 -4.47 -6.16 23.39
CA ASP A 115 -5.09 -6.95 24.45
C ASP A 115 -4.01 -7.77 25.22
N LYS A 116 -3.00 -8.27 24.51
CA LYS A 116 -1.86 -8.99 25.10
C LYS A 116 -0.87 -8.09 25.83
N ALA A 117 -0.64 -6.86 25.36
CA ALA A 117 0.19 -5.88 26.06
C ALA A 117 -0.47 -5.39 27.36
N ASP A 118 -1.79 -5.19 27.34
CA ASP A 118 -2.59 -4.80 28.50
C ASP A 118 -2.64 -5.92 29.55
N GLU A 119 -2.79 -7.18 29.12
CA GLU A 119 -2.75 -8.36 30.00
C GLU A 119 -1.38 -8.51 30.69
N ALA A 120 -0.28 -8.29 29.94
CA ALA A 120 1.07 -8.35 30.48
C ALA A 120 1.32 -7.27 31.54
N THR A 121 0.94 -6.03 31.28
CA THR A 121 1.14 -4.90 32.22
C THR A 121 0.28 -5.03 33.49
N GLU A 122 -0.94 -5.56 33.39
CA GLU A 122 -1.81 -5.83 34.54
C GLU A 122 -1.28 -6.98 35.39
N SER A 123 -0.75 -8.03 34.76
CA SER A 123 -0.13 -9.16 35.47
C SER A 123 1.11 -8.76 36.27
N GLU A 124 1.90 -7.80 35.76
CA GLU A 124 3.07 -7.25 36.46
C GLU A 124 2.69 -6.37 37.65
N LYS A 125 1.63 -5.55 37.54
CA LYS A 125 1.11 -4.74 38.66
C LYS A 125 0.68 -5.59 39.84
N ARG A 126 -0.10 -6.65 39.58
CA ARG A 126 -0.60 -7.57 40.64
C ARG A 126 0.53 -8.30 41.36
N LYS A 127 1.62 -8.62 40.64
CA LYS A 127 2.79 -9.26 41.24
C LYS A 127 3.57 -8.29 42.14
N GLY A 128 3.73 -7.03 41.72
CA GLY A 128 4.41 -5.99 42.49
C GLY A 128 3.67 -5.53 43.76
N GLU A 129 2.33 -5.62 43.79
CA GLU A 129 1.54 -5.34 44.99
C GLU A 129 1.65 -6.46 46.04
N SER A 130 1.72 -7.72 45.60
CA SER A 130 1.91 -8.86 46.51
C SER A 130 3.28 -8.84 47.22
N ASP A 131 4.33 -8.34 46.56
CA ASP A 131 5.69 -8.28 47.13
C ASP A 131 5.88 -7.12 48.13
N ARG A 132 5.02 -6.09 48.10
CA ARG A 132 5.09 -4.93 49.01
C ARG A 132 4.30 -5.10 50.31
N GLY A 133 3.42 -6.09 50.41
CA GLY A 133 2.59 -6.35 51.60
C GLY A 133 3.25 -7.15 52.72
N GLY A 134 4.49 -7.62 52.55
CA GLY A 134 5.15 -8.58 53.45
C GLY A 134 6.13 -8.01 54.49
N ARG A 135 6.04 -6.72 54.84
CA ARG A 135 6.89 -6.10 55.88
C ARG A 135 6.06 -5.17 56.78
N GLY A 136 5.46 -5.74 57.81
CA GLY A 136 4.93 -5.05 58.99
C GLY A 136 4.78 -6.11 60.07
N ASP A 137 5.80 -6.31 60.91
CA ASP A 137 6.09 -5.56 62.15
C ASP A 137 5.76 -6.49 63.33
N ASN A 138 6.77 -7.26 63.75
CA ASN A 138 6.81 -7.91 65.06
C ASN A 138 7.86 -7.18 65.89
N GLN A 139 7.45 -6.14 66.62
CA GLN A 139 7.98 -5.80 67.94
C GLN A 139 7.05 -4.85 68.69
#